data_AF-A0A922L1E1-F1
#
_entry.id   AF-A0A922L1E1-F1
#
_cell.length_a   1.000
_cell.length_b   1.000
_cell.length_c   1.000
_cell.angle_alpha   90.00
_cell.angle_beta   90.00
_cell.angle_gamma   90.00
#
_symmetry.space_group_name_H-M   'P 1'
#
loop_
_entity.id
_entity.type
_entity.pdbx_description
1 polymer ?
#
loop_
_entity_poly.entity_id
_entity_poly.type
_entity_poly.pdbx_seq_one_letter_code
_entity_poly.pdbx_strand_id
1 'polypeptide(L)'
;MHQDQLDLKHQMKEITIMNTINVKNETTHFLHSYNFESCIREYIKHIIKPLRHFCPTNITDSEHTLHNISTDIFKTNSFSFDEARRLEREMLSQCSSSWLEKRNSIVYFLIDPSMLKNLPPKKDSSLESELIDPHFFFQFISSIFYVGCGLIDRPDSHFLQALNERMNPTNLDPSPKIQRIFSLMDRFIEPTIYHAQENLSKQESFMYEAIIIETISLKNLTNKTCGNNLKKLNMNTRQRKVLGTYLMCEIFKKYGSKFGLTVFAGN
;
A
#
# COMPACT_ATOMS: atom_id res chain seq x y z
N MET A 1 -29.81 22.51 7.35
CA MET A 1 -30.44 21.25 6.87
C MET A 1 -30.64 21.21 5.37
N HIS A 2 -31.42 22.11 4.73
CA HIS A 2 -31.65 21.99 3.28
C HIS A 2 -30.46 22.44 2.41
N GLN A 3 -29.68 23.43 2.86
CA GLN A 3 -28.50 23.90 2.12
C GLN A 3 -27.38 22.85 2.08
N ASP A 4 -27.12 22.18 3.21
CA ASP A 4 -26.04 21.21 3.37
C ASP A 4 -26.23 19.96 2.47
N GLN A 5 -27.49 19.62 2.16
CA GLN A 5 -27.83 18.54 1.22
C GLN A 5 -27.68 18.93 -0.26
N LEU A 6 -27.71 20.22 -0.58
CA LEU A 6 -27.46 20.74 -1.92
C LEU A 6 -25.94 20.77 -2.21
N ASP A 7 -25.13 21.20 -1.25
CA ASP A 7 -23.66 21.18 -1.38
C ASP A 7 -23.10 19.76 -1.51
N LEU A 8 -23.59 18.79 -0.71
CA LEU A 8 -23.20 17.38 -0.89
C LEU A 8 -23.54 16.86 -2.29
N LYS A 9 -24.72 17.21 -2.83
CA LYS A 9 -25.11 16.82 -4.19
C LYS A 9 -24.26 17.49 -5.27
N HIS A 10 -23.75 18.70 -5.03
CA HIS A 10 -22.82 19.37 -5.94
C HIS A 10 -21.46 18.68 -5.94
N GLN A 11 -20.87 18.45 -4.75
CA GLN A 11 -19.58 17.77 -4.58
C GLN A 11 -19.58 16.35 -5.17
N MET A 12 -20.65 15.57 -4.96
CA MET A 12 -20.79 14.24 -5.57
C MET A 12 -20.85 14.27 -7.10
N LYS A 13 -21.36 15.35 -7.69
CA LYS A 13 -21.45 15.50 -9.15
C LYS A 13 -20.08 15.77 -9.78
N GLU A 14 -19.23 16.57 -9.13
CA GLU A 14 -17.86 16.84 -9.60
C GLU A 14 -16.96 15.60 -9.53
N ILE A 15 -17.04 14.83 -8.43
CA ILE A 15 -16.31 13.55 -8.30
C ILE A 15 -16.72 12.56 -9.40
N THR A 16 -18.01 12.51 -9.74
CA THR A 16 -18.53 11.63 -10.82
C THR A 16 -17.97 12.03 -12.19
N ILE A 17 -17.86 13.34 -12.47
CA ILE A 17 -17.33 13.85 -13.74
C ILE A 17 -15.84 13.52 -13.90
N MET A 18 -15.04 13.69 -12.85
CA MET A 18 -13.60 13.38 -12.88
C MET A 18 -13.32 11.90 -13.14
N ASN A 19 -14.10 10.99 -12.54
CA ASN A 19 -13.96 9.55 -12.77
C ASN A 19 -14.42 9.11 -14.18
N THR A 20 -15.38 9.81 -14.78
CA THR A 20 -15.90 9.45 -16.13
C THR A 20 -14.88 9.70 -17.24
N ILE A 21 -13.97 10.66 -17.06
CA ILE A 21 -12.96 11.04 -18.07
C ILE A 21 -11.84 9.99 -18.18
N ASN A 22 -11.56 9.21 -17.12
CA ASN A 22 -10.39 8.33 -17.05
C ASN A 22 -10.66 6.85 -17.42
N VAL A 23 -11.88 6.51 -17.84
CA VAL A 23 -12.31 5.10 -18.11
C VAL A 23 -12.35 4.77 -19.61
N LYS A 24 -12.14 5.75 -20.50
CA LYS A 24 -12.06 5.51 -21.95
C LYS A 24 -10.63 5.30 -22.42
N ASN A 25 -10.10 4.09 -22.20
CA ASN A 25 -9.12 3.44 -23.08
C ASN A 25 -9.15 1.91 -22.85
N GLU A 26 -9.80 1.23 -23.80
CA GLU A 26 -9.71 -0.18 -24.22
C GLU A 26 -8.37 -0.87 -23.88
N THR A 27 -8.23 -2.17 -23.53
CA THR A 27 -9.09 -3.38 -23.56
C THR A 27 -8.45 -4.47 -22.62
N THR A 28 -8.92 -5.71 -22.38
CA THR A 28 -9.99 -6.57 -22.97
C THR A 28 -10.53 -7.59 -21.93
N HIS A 29 -11.76 -8.08 -22.15
CA HIS A 29 -12.36 -9.38 -21.72
C HIS A 29 -11.70 -10.26 -20.63
N PHE A 30 -12.17 -10.16 -19.39
CA PHE A 30 -13.00 -11.16 -18.68
C PHE A 30 -13.47 -10.52 -17.35
N LEU A 31 -14.67 -10.88 -16.84
CA LEU A 31 -15.42 -10.25 -15.70
C LEU A 31 -16.42 -9.14 -16.09
N HIS A 32 -17.52 -9.55 -16.74
CA HIS A 32 -18.77 -8.80 -16.60
C HIS A 32 -19.42 -9.12 -15.23
N SER A 33 -20.13 -8.14 -14.65
CA SER A 33 -21.14 -8.26 -13.58
C SER A 33 -20.79 -8.06 -12.10
N TYR A 34 -19.70 -7.36 -11.75
CA TYR A 34 -19.69 -6.58 -10.49
C TYR A 34 -19.18 -5.16 -10.73
N ASN A 35 -20.13 -4.21 -10.91
CA ASN A 35 -19.80 -2.79 -10.85
C ASN A 35 -19.53 -2.43 -9.38
N PHE A 36 -18.26 -2.18 -9.05
CA PHE A 36 -17.80 -1.75 -7.71
C PHE A 36 -18.61 -0.57 -7.17
N GLU A 37 -18.95 0.39 -8.04
CA GLU A 37 -19.77 1.55 -7.72
C GLU A 37 -21.21 1.15 -7.29
N SER A 38 -21.74 0.08 -7.87
CA SER A 38 -23.04 -0.49 -7.49
C SER A 38 -22.98 -1.20 -6.14
N CYS A 39 -21.88 -1.89 -5.83
CA CYS A 39 -21.67 -2.51 -4.52
C CYS A 39 -21.56 -1.45 -3.41
N ILE A 40 -20.86 -0.34 -3.65
CA ILE A 40 -20.81 0.78 -2.70
C ILE A 40 -22.18 1.45 -2.55
N ARG A 41 -22.93 1.66 -3.64
CA ARG A 41 -24.29 2.20 -3.57
C ARG A 41 -25.25 1.31 -2.77
N GLU A 42 -25.11 -0.02 -2.84
CA GLU A 42 -25.91 -0.94 -2.01
C GLU A 42 -25.46 -0.96 -0.55
N TYR A 43 -24.13 -0.95 -0.31
CA TYR A 43 -23.54 -0.84 1.02
C TYR A 43 -24.05 0.40 1.79
N ILE A 44 -24.11 1.57 1.11
CA ILE A 44 -24.60 2.82 1.71
C ILE A 44 -26.09 2.73 2.10
N LYS A 45 -26.93 2.02 1.34
CA LYS A 45 -28.37 1.87 1.67
C LYS A 45 -28.62 1.12 2.98
N HIS A 46 -27.68 0.29 3.43
CA HIS A 46 -27.86 -0.56 4.62
C HIS A 46 -27.31 0.06 5.92
N ILE A 47 -26.68 1.24 5.89
CA ILE A 47 -26.13 1.89 7.09
C ILE A 47 -27.10 2.96 7.64
N ILE A 48 -28.11 2.51 8.37
CA ILE A 48 -28.71 3.29 9.48
C ILE A 48 -28.88 2.39 10.70
N LYS A 49 -27.82 2.29 11.52
CA LYS A 49 -27.86 1.93 12.95
C LYS A 49 -26.58 2.45 13.63
N PRO A 50 -26.62 2.80 14.93
CA PRO A 50 -25.67 3.74 15.50
C PRO A 50 -24.27 3.17 15.73
N LEU A 51 -23.28 4.02 15.44
CA LEU A 51 -21.85 3.78 15.63
C LEU A 51 -21.53 3.41 17.09
N ARG A 52 -21.05 2.17 17.31
CA ARG A 52 -20.28 1.85 18.53
C ARG A 52 -18.85 2.34 18.31
N HIS A 53 -18.36 3.16 19.23
CA HIS A 53 -17.03 3.74 19.13
C HIS A 53 -15.95 2.65 19.21
N PHE A 54 -15.24 2.45 18.11
CA PHE A 54 -14.01 1.67 18.09
C PHE A 54 -12.82 2.65 18.01
N CYS A 55 -12.09 2.79 19.11
CA CYS A 55 -10.93 3.68 19.19
C CYS A 55 -9.66 2.89 18.82
N PRO A 56 -8.85 3.33 17.84
CA PRO A 56 -7.56 2.68 17.57
C PRO A 56 -6.61 2.87 18.76
N THR A 57 -5.89 1.81 19.12
CA THR A 57 -4.81 1.89 20.12
C THR A 57 -3.64 2.77 19.64
N ASN A 58 -2.93 3.35 20.59
CA ASN A 58 -2.05 4.52 20.41
C ASN A 58 -0.96 4.39 19.34
N ILE A 59 -0.66 5.52 18.70
CA ILE A 59 0.39 5.71 17.67
C ILE A 59 1.82 5.73 18.28
N THR A 60 1.96 5.49 19.59
CA THR A 60 3.20 5.65 20.36
C THR A 60 4.28 4.60 20.09
N ASP A 61 3.94 3.48 19.46
CA ASP A 61 4.86 2.33 19.31
C ASP A 61 5.79 2.44 18.07
N SER A 62 5.84 3.62 17.43
CA SER A 62 6.55 3.87 16.17
C SER A 62 8.06 3.64 16.23
N GLU A 63 8.68 3.69 17.43
CA GLU A 63 10.09 3.33 17.62
C GLU A 63 10.42 1.89 17.19
N HIS A 64 9.46 0.95 17.30
CA HIS A 64 9.69 -0.44 16.90
C HIS A 64 9.81 -0.65 15.39
N THR A 65 9.28 0.27 14.57
CA THR A 65 9.41 0.25 13.10
C THR A 65 10.84 0.56 12.65
N LEU A 66 11.60 1.30 13.47
CA LEU A 66 12.91 1.84 13.09
C LEU A 66 14.02 0.78 13.01
N HIS A 67 13.92 -0.33 13.75
CA HIS A 67 15.05 -1.26 13.88
C HIS A 67 15.46 -1.91 12.56
N ASN A 68 14.52 -2.15 11.64
CA ASN A 68 14.78 -2.85 10.38
C ASN A 68 15.08 -1.89 9.20
N ILE A 69 14.97 -0.58 9.41
CA ILE A 69 15.27 0.46 8.41
C ILE A 69 16.65 1.06 8.72
N SER A 70 17.47 1.30 7.69
CA SER A 70 18.77 1.95 7.88
C SER A 70 18.58 3.47 7.97
N THR A 71 18.87 4.06 9.13
CA THR A 71 18.79 5.51 9.36
C THR A 71 19.74 6.33 8.48
N ASP A 72 20.74 5.67 7.89
CA ASP A 72 21.72 6.29 7.01
C ASP A 72 21.10 6.78 5.69
N ILE A 73 19.92 6.25 5.32
CA ILE A 73 19.16 6.71 4.15
C ILE A 73 18.74 8.19 4.21
N PHE A 74 18.70 8.76 5.42
CA PHE A 74 18.33 10.16 5.67
C PHE A 74 19.55 11.09 5.79
N LYS A 75 20.78 10.55 5.78
CA LYS A 75 22.01 11.34 5.91
C LYS A 75 22.78 11.32 4.60
N THR A 76 23.14 12.51 4.10
CA THR A 76 23.92 12.72 2.88
C THR A 76 25.09 11.76 2.76
N ASN A 77 25.22 11.10 1.60
CA ASN A 77 26.35 10.24 1.22
C ASN A 77 26.67 9.06 2.16
N SER A 78 25.78 8.70 3.10
CA SER A 78 26.04 7.60 4.04
C SER A 78 25.37 6.27 3.66
N PHE A 79 24.26 6.31 2.91
CA PHE A 79 23.60 5.10 2.39
C PHE A 79 24.15 4.70 1.02
N SER A 80 24.68 3.48 0.91
CA SER A 80 25.19 2.95 -0.36
C SER A 80 24.06 2.43 -1.27
N PHE A 81 23.53 3.33 -2.09
CA PHE A 81 22.56 2.97 -3.15
C PHE A 81 23.15 1.97 -4.16
N ASP A 82 24.46 2.01 -4.43
CA ASP A 82 25.11 1.03 -5.31
C ASP A 82 25.20 -0.37 -4.69
N GLU A 83 25.46 -0.47 -3.37
CA GLU A 83 25.32 -1.75 -2.68
C GLU A 83 23.88 -2.26 -2.79
N ALA A 84 22.88 -1.41 -2.52
CA ALA A 84 21.48 -1.82 -2.58
C ALA A 84 21.05 -2.30 -3.97
N ARG A 85 21.42 -1.57 -5.04
CA ARG A 85 21.21 -1.99 -6.44
C ARG A 85 21.98 -3.26 -6.83
N ARG A 86 23.12 -3.54 -6.20
CA ARG A 86 23.85 -4.80 -6.40
C ARG A 86 23.13 -5.95 -5.70
N LEU A 87 22.64 -5.74 -4.48
CA LEU A 87 21.87 -6.71 -3.71
C LEU A 87 20.53 -7.04 -4.39
N GLU A 88 19.82 -6.04 -4.93
CA GLU A 88 18.58 -6.28 -5.70
C GLU A 88 18.85 -7.20 -6.90
N ARG A 89 19.90 -6.93 -7.68
CA ARG A 89 20.31 -7.79 -8.80
C ARG A 89 20.74 -9.19 -8.36
N GLU A 90 21.41 -9.31 -7.21
CA GLU A 90 21.80 -10.59 -6.59
C GLU A 90 20.59 -11.38 -6.07
N MET A 91 19.55 -10.70 -5.56
CA MET A 91 18.26 -11.31 -5.21
C MET A 91 17.54 -11.82 -6.46
N LEU A 92 17.47 -11.00 -7.51
CA LEU A 92 16.78 -11.35 -8.76
C LEU A 92 17.51 -12.48 -9.51
N SER A 93 18.84 -12.58 -9.46
CA SER A 93 19.56 -13.71 -10.06
C SER A 93 19.33 -15.05 -9.34
N GLN A 94 18.84 -15.02 -8.09
CA GLN A 94 18.38 -16.21 -7.35
C GLN A 94 16.92 -16.59 -7.71
N CYS A 95 16.18 -15.73 -8.42
CA CYS A 95 14.93 -16.10 -9.06
C CYS A 95 15.25 -16.94 -10.30
N SER A 96 14.92 -18.23 -10.27
CA SER A 96 15.16 -19.12 -11.42
C SER A 96 14.04 -18.94 -12.46
N SER A 97 13.97 -17.75 -13.05
CA SER A 97 13.02 -17.47 -14.14
C SER A 97 13.56 -18.02 -15.46
N SER A 98 12.85 -19.00 -16.02
CA SER A 98 12.93 -19.24 -17.47
C SER A 98 12.49 -17.96 -18.19
N TRP A 99 13.11 -17.64 -19.34
CA TRP A 99 12.67 -16.52 -20.20
C TRP A 99 11.21 -16.66 -20.69
N LEU A 100 10.61 -17.84 -20.51
CA LEU A 100 9.21 -18.15 -20.79
C LEU A 100 8.27 -17.98 -19.57
N GLU A 101 8.78 -17.64 -18.38
CA GLU A 101 7.93 -17.44 -17.20
C GLU A 101 7.06 -16.19 -17.36
N LYS A 102 5.74 -16.34 -17.14
CA LYS A 102 4.79 -15.24 -17.28
C LYS A 102 5.02 -14.16 -16.22
N ARG A 103 5.35 -12.95 -16.67
CA ARG A 103 5.63 -11.78 -15.82
C ARG A 103 4.38 -10.96 -15.50
N ASN A 104 3.37 -11.59 -14.90
CA ASN A 104 2.09 -10.97 -14.56
C ASN A 104 1.77 -10.95 -13.06
N SER A 105 2.80 -11.12 -12.22
CA SER A 105 2.66 -10.94 -10.77
C SER A 105 3.01 -9.50 -10.37
N ILE A 106 2.40 -9.05 -9.28
CA ILE A 106 2.61 -7.74 -8.65
C ILE A 106 2.91 -7.93 -7.16
N VAL A 107 3.49 -6.91 -6.54
CA VAL A 107 3.45 -6.70 -5.08
C VAL A 107 2.64 -5.44 -4.81
N TYR A 108 1.68 -5.53 -3.90
CA TYR A 108 0.75 -4.46 -3.58
C TYR A 108 0.63 -4.25 -2.06
N PHE A 109 0.26 -3.03 -1.70
CA PHE A 109 -0.02 -2.61 -0.33
C PHE A 109 -1.51 -2.33 -0.17
N LEU A 110 -2.02 -2.55 1.04
CA LEU A 110 -3.23 -1.88 1.52
C LEU A 110 -2.82 -0.80 2.51
N ILE A 111 -3.29 0.42 2.26
CA ILE A 111 -2.89 1.65 2.95
C ILE A 111 -4.10 2.25 3.67
N ASP A 112 -3.91 2.76 4.90
CA ASP A 112 -4.85 3.65 5.59
C ASP A 112 -4.57 5.10 5.14
N PRO A 113 -5.30 5.68 4.17
CA PRO A 113 -5.03 7.03 3.68
C PRO A 113 -5.31 8.10 4.75
N SER A 114 -6.01 7.78 5.85
CA SER A 114 -6.21 8.75 6.93
C SER A 114 -4.92 9.04 7.70
N MET A 115 -3.93 8.15 7.62
CA MET A 115 -2.59 8.37 8.16
C MET A 115 -1.70 9.21 7.24
N LEU A 116 -2.10 9.45 5.98
CA LEU A 116 -1.35 10.22 4.98
C LEU A 116 -1.83 11.67 4.82
N LYS A 117 -2.81 12.08 5.62
CA LYS A 117 -3.23 13.47 5.73
C LYS A 117 -2.00 14.31 6.15
N ASN A 118 -1.74 15.39 5.41
CA ASN A 118 -0.59 16.29 5.53
C ASN A 118 0.72 15.86 4.85
N LEU A 119 0.75 14.83 3.98
CA LEU A 119 1.85 14.73 3.02
C LEU A 119 1.85 15.99 2.11
N PRO A 120 2.99 16.67 1.93
CA PRO A 120 3.01 17.96 1.24
C PRO A 120 2.74 17.78 -0.26
N PRO A 121 1.93 18.65 -0.90
CA PRO A 121 1.79 18.64 -2.35
C PRO A 121 3.14 18.97 -3.00
N LYS A 122 3.35 18.45 -4.21
CA LYS A 122 4.58 18.68 -4.97
C LYS A 122 4.80 20.19 -5.16
N LYS A 123 5.93 20.69 -4.65
CA LYS A 123 6.38 22.07 -4.92
C LYS A 123 6.96 22.17 -6.33
N ASP A 124 6.56 23.19 -7.07
CA ASP A 124 7.26 23.64 -8.29
C ASP A 124 8.57 24.34 -7.90
N SER A 125 9.62 23.56 -7.62
CA SER A 125 10.94 24.12 -7.29
C SER A 125 12.08 23.28 -7.85
N SER A 126 12.95 23.93 -8.63
CA SER A 126 14.16 23.39 -9.28
C SER A 126 15.31 23.01 -8.32
N LEU A 127 15.02 22.92 -7.02
CA LEU A 127 15.89 22.33 -5.99
C LEU A 127 15.16 21.17 -5.32
N GLU A 128 15.00 20.06 -6.04
CA GLU A 128 14.70 18.78 -5.40
C GLU A 128 15.99 18.31 -4.69
N SER A 129 15.98 18.32 -3.35
CA SER A 129 17.00 17.63 -2.55
C SER A 129 16.86 16.12 -2.80
N GLU A 130 17.95 15.38 -3.07
CA GLU A 130 17.85 13.92 -3.21
C GLU A 130 17.45 13.20 -1.90
N LEU A 131 17.50 13.91 -0.76
CA LEU A 131 17.22 13.37 0.56
C LEU A 131 15.72 13.22 0.80
N ILE A 132 15.33 12.00 1.17
CA ILE A 132 13.98 11.67 1.61
C ILE A 132 13.71 12.32 2.97
N ASP A 133 12.55 12.96 3.14
CA ASP A 133 12.13 13.45 4.44
C ASP A 133 11.78 12.26 5.37
N PRO A 134 12.44 12.11 6.54
CA PRO A 134 12.17 10.99 7.45
C PRO A 134 10.74 10.96 7.96
N HIS A 135 10.13 12.12 8.22
CA HIS A 135 8.79 12.21 8.78
C HIS A 135 7.76 11.66 7.78
N PHE A 136 7.79 12.13 6.54
CA PHE A 136 6.87 11.67 5.50
C PHE A 136 7.12 10.20 5.11
N PHE A 137 8.38 9.75 5.13
CA PHE A 137 8.72 8.35 4.89
C PHE A 137 8.16 7.42 5.98
N PHE A 138 8.33 7.74 7.26
CA PHE A 138 7.77 6.94 8.35
C PHE A 138 6.25 7.04 8.43
N GLN A 139 5.66 8.19 8.08
CA GLN A 139 4.21 8.34 7.92
C GLN A 139 3.67 7.41 6.82
N PHE A 140 4.34 7.37 5.66
CA PHE A 140 4.02 6.44 4.59
C PHE A 140 4.11 4.98 5.04
N ILE A 141 5.23 4.57 5.66
CA ILE A 141 5.40 3.19 6.14
C ILE A 141 4.32 2.81 7.17
N SER A 142 4.03 3.70 8.11
CA SER A 142 3.01 3.46 9.16
C SER A 142 1.59 3.36 8.60
N SER A 143 1.32 3.92 7.42
CA SER A 143 0.02 3.80 6.76
C SER A 143 -0.21 2.42 6.13
N ILE A 144 0.86 1.68 5.81
CA ILE A 144 0.76 0.34 5.19
C ILE A 144 0.36 -0.66 6.27
N PHE A 145 -0.86 -1.19 6.17
CA PHE A 145 -1.35 -2.20 7.11
C PHE A 145 -1.36 -3.62 6.54
N TYR A 146 -1.08 -3.81 5.26
CA TYR A 146 -0.92 -5.12 4.63
C TYR A 146 -0.01 -5.05 3.41
N VAL A 147 0.82 -6.08 3.24
CA VAL A 147 1.63 -6.32 2.04
C VAL A 147 1.20 -7.66 1.45
N GLY A 148 1.00 -7.73 0.14
CA GLY A 148 0.71 -8.98 -0.53
C GLY A 148 1.33 -9.06 -1.92
N CYS A 149 1.52 -10.28 -2.39
CA CYS A 149 1.84 -10.59 -3.79
C CYS A 149 0.67 -11.29 -4.50
N GLY A 150 0.68 -11.29 -5.84
CA GLY A 150 -0.23 -12.08 -6.65
C GLY A 150 -0.49 -11.51 -8.03
N LEU A 151 -1.59 -11.92 -8.64
CA LEU A 151 -2.10 -11.33 -9.88
C LEU A 151 -2.77 -9.97 -9.62
N ILE A 152 -2.95 -9.17 -10.68
CA ILE A 152 -3.45 -7.78 -10.61
C ILE A 152 -4.88 -7.63 -10.07
N ASP A 153 -5.69 -8.69 -10.14
CA ASP A 153 -7.07 -8.80 -9.63
C ASP A 153 -7.14 -9.19 -8.14
N ARG A 154 -6.03 -9.67 -7.57
CA ARG A 154 -5.97 -10.14 -6.18
C ARG A 154 -6.21 -9.06 -5.12
N PRO A 155 -5.81 -7.79 -5.29
CA PRO A 155 -6.17 -6.72 -4.37
C PRO A 155 -7.69 -6.54 -4.26
N ASP A 156 -8.39 -6.42 -5.40
CA ASP A 156 -9.84 -6.23 -5.46
C ASP A 156 -10.61 -7.41 -4.84
N SER A 157 -10.11 -8.64 -5.06
CA SER A 157 -10.62 -9.84 -4.42
C SER A 157 -10.67 -9.74 -2.88
N HIS A 158 -9.72 -9.03 -2.25
CA HIS A 158 -9.75 -8.82 -0.80
C HIS A 158 -10.83 -7.82 -0.34
N PHE A 159 -11.19 -6.84 -1.16
CA PHE A 159 -12.31 -5.93 -0.87
C PHE A 159 -13.65 -6.63 -1.07
N LEU A 160 -13.80 -7.39 -2.15
CA LEU A 160 -14.99 -8.22 -2.39
C LEU A 160 -15.20 -9.25 -1.28
N GLN A 161 -14.12 -9.88 -0.81
CA GLN A 161 -14.15 -10.77 0.36
C GLN A 161 -14.64 -10.02 1.61
N ALA A 162 -14.06 -8.87 1.93
CA ALA A 162 -14.46 -8.08 3.10
C ALA A 162 -15.94 -7.66 3.02
N LEU A 163 -16.37 -7.11 1.87
CA LEU A 163 -17.76 -6.73 1.62
C LEU A 163 -18.72 -7.91 1.81
N ASN A 164 -18.39 -9.09 1.29
CA ASN A 164 -19.22 -10.28 1.46
C ASN A 164 -19.24 -10.79 2.91
N GLU A 165 -18.09 -10.85 3.60
CA GLU A 165 -18.04 -11.21 5.03
C GLU A 165 -18.83 -10.21 5.91
N ARG A 166 -18.96 -8.96 5.47
CA ARG A 166 -19.74 -7.93 6.18
C ARG A 166 -21.25 -8.00 5.91
N MET A 167 -21.65 -8.30 4.67
CA MET A 167 -23.07 -8.48 4.30
C MET A 167 -23.62 -9.82 4.79
N ASN A 168 -22.79 -10.87 4.74
CA ASN A 168 -23.12 -12.24 5.13
C ASN A 168 -22.09 -12.71 6.18
N PRO A 169 -22.21 -12.28 7.46
CA PRO A 169 -21.27 -12.63 8.52
C PRO A 169 -21.41 -14.11 8.93
N THR A 170 -20.76 -14.98 8.14
CA THR A 170 -20.63 -16.43 8.40
C THR A 170 -19.43 -16.76 9.27
N ASN A 171 -18.42 -15.88 9.28
CA ASN A 171 -17.24 -16.00 10.13
C ASN A 171 -17.31 -15.02 11.31
N LEU A 172 -17.30 -15.54 12.54
CA LEU A 172 -17.33 -14.76 13.77
C LEU A 172 -15.96 -14.18 14.16
N ASP A 173 -14.87 -14.67 13.56
CA ASP A 173 -13.51 -14.13 13.75
C ASP A 173 -12.86 -13.81 12.38
N PRO A 174 -13.21 -12.66 11.77
CA PRO A 174 -12.58 -12.20 10.53
C PRO A 174 -11.07 -12.04 10.70
N SER A 175 -10.27 -12.28 9.66
CA SER A 175 -8.82 -12.12 9.79
C SER A 175 -8.41 -10.66 10.11
N PRO A 176 -7.26 -10.39 10.76
CA PRO A 176 -6.84 -9.03 11.11
C PRO A 176 -6.86 -8.04 9.94
N LYS A 177 -6.57 -8.50 8.72
CA LYS A 177 -6.71 -7.70 7.49
C LYS A 177 -8.14 -7.23 7.25
N ILE A 178 -9.11 -8.15 7.35
CA ILE A 178 -10.53 -7.87 7.15
C ILE A 178 -11.06 -6.99 8.29
N GLN A 179 -10.68 -7.26 9.54
CA GLN A 179 -10.99 -6.40 10.69
C GLN A 179 -10.47 -4.96 10.48
N ARG A 180 -9.24 -4.79 9.98
CA ARG A 180 -8.67 -3.48 9.68
C ARG A 180 -9.42 -2.76 8.56
N ILE A 181 -9.80 -3.46 7.48
CA ILE A 181 -10.65 -2.93 6.41
C ILE A 181 -12.00 -2.46 7.00
N PHE A 182 -12.66 -3.25 7.85
CA PHE A 182 -13.90 -2.84 8.51
C PHE A 182 -13.73 -1.58 9.35
N SER A 183 -12.66 -1.50 10.16
CA SER A 183 -12.36 -0.32 10.99
C SER A 183 -12.08 0.96 10.18
N LEU A 184 -11.75 0.83 8.89
CA LEU A 184 -11.61 1.96 7.97
C LEU A 184 -12.98 2.37 7.42
N MET A 185 -13.73 1.40 6.90
CA MET A 185 -15.06 1.63 6.34
C MET A 185 -16.07 2.16 7.37
N ASP A 186 -15.96 1.74 8.64
CA ASP A 186 -16.75 2.26 9.78
C ASP A 186 -16.50 3.75 10.05
N ARG A 187 -15.32 4.23 9.68
CA ARG A 187 -14.91 5.65 9.75
C ARG A 187 -15.13 6.37 8.41
N PHE A 188 -15.85 5.76 7.47
CA PHE A 188 -16.05 6.22 6.09
C PHE A 188 -14.74 6.48 5.32
N ILE A 189 -13.69 5.71 5.63
CA ILE A 189 -12.40 5.73 4.94
C ILE A 189 -12.30 4.47 4.07
N GLU A 190 -12.05 4.66 2.78
CA GLU A 190 -11.71 3.56 1.89
C GLU A 190 -10.20 3.23 1.98
N PRO A 191 -9.79 1.99 2.28
CA PRO A 191 -8.39 1.60 2.20
C PRO A 191 -7.86 1.75 0.77
N THR A 192 -6.66 2.31 0.61
CA THR A 192 -6.06 2.51 -0.72
C THR A 192 -5.27 1.27 -1.13
N ILE A 193 -5.52 0.75 -2.33
CA ILE A 193 -4.64 -0.23 -3.00
C ILE A 193 -3.50 0.52 -3.68
N TYR A 194 -2.27 0.09 -3.45
CA TYR A 194 -1.11 0.61 -4.18
C TYR A 194 -0.24 -0.52 -4.71
N HIS A 195 -0.07 -0.60 -6.03
CA HIS A 195 0.88 -1.51 -6.66
C HIS A 195 2.30 -0.96 -6.47
N ALA A 196 3.07 -1.61 -5.60
CA ALA A 196 4.42 -1.18 -5.24
C ALA A 196 5.47 -1.68 -6.25
N GLN A 197 5.26 -2.85 -6.85
CA GLN A 197 6.06 -3.41 -7.94
C GLN A 197 5.17 -4.20 -8.89
N GLU A 198 5.47 -4.15 -10.19
CA GLU A 198 4.68 -4.77 -11.28
C GLU A 198 5.57 -5.51 -12.27
N ASN A 199 4.96 -6.25 -13.22
CA ASN A 199 5.64 -7.02 -14.26
C ASN A 199 6.66 -8.03 -13.70
N LEU A 200 6.31 -8.69 -12.60
CA LEU A 200 7.15 -9.66 -11.90
C LEU A 200 6.83 -11.10 -12.30
N SER A 201 7.86 -11.94 -12.27
CA SER A 201 7.74 -13.39 -12.13
C SER A 201 7.09 -13.74 -10.78
N LYS A 202 6.50 -14.94 -10.68
CA LYS A 202 5.86 -15.37 -9.42
C LYS A 202 6.90 -15.47 -8.30
N GLN A 203 8.09 -15.99 -8.60
CA GLN A 203 9.18 -16.12 -7.63
C GLN A 203 9.71 -14.75 -7.18
N GLU A 204 9.90 -13.82 -8.11
CA GLU A 204 10.32 -12.44 -7.79
C GLU A 204 9.32 -11.77 -6.84
N SER A 205 8.01 -11.84 -7.14
CA SER A 205 6.98 -11.20 -6.32
C SER A 205 6.97 -11.69 -4.87
N PHE A 206 7.22 -12.98 -4.65
CA PHE A 206 7.38 -13.54 -3.31
C PHE A 206 8.65 -13.08 -2.58
N MET A 207 9.74 -12.80 -3.30
CA MET A 207 11.01 -12.37 -2.70
C MET A 207 10.96 -10.88 -2.33
N TYR A 208 10.35 -10.04 -3.17
CA TYR A 208 9.98 -8.67 -2.82
C TYR A 208 9.02 -8.60 -1.63
N GLU A 209 7.91 -9.36 -1.66
CA GLU A 209 6.95 -9.43 -0.54
C GLU A 209 7.65 -9.79 0.78
N ALA A 210 8.53 -10.79 0.76
CA ALA A 210 9.19 -11.26 1.97
C ALA A 210 10.21 -10.24 2.52
N ILE A 211 11.03 -9.60 1.67
CA ILE A 211 11.93 -8.51 2.09
C ILE A 211 11.15 -7.30 2.62
N ILE A 212 10.07 -6.89 1.96
CA ILE A 212 9.26 -5.74 2.38
C ILE A 212 8.61 -6.02 3.75
N ILE A 213 8.05 -7.22 3.97
CA ILE A 213 7.48 -7.60 5.27
C ILE A 213 8.56 -7.64 6.37
N GLU A 214 9.78 -8.12 6.08
CA GLU A 214 10.89 -8.04 7.04
C GLU A 214 11.25 -6.58 7.37
N THR A 215 11.24 -5.70 6.37
CA THR A 215 11.60 -4.28 6.51
C THR A 215 10.57 -3.51 7.35
N ILE A 216 9.28 -3.67 7.07
CA ILE A 216 8.20 -2.99 7.79
C ILE A 216 7.96 -3.62 9.18
N SER A 217 8.30 -4.89 9.35
CA SER A 217 7.98 -5.76 10.51
C SER A 217 6.52 -6.14 10.62
N LEU A 218 6.26 -7.41 10.99
CA LEU A 218 4.90 -7.93 11.22
C LEU A 218 4.14 -7.19 12.31
N LYS A 219 4.82 -6.54 13.27
CA LYS A 219 4.14 -5.76 14.33
C LYS A 219 3.28 -4.62 13.76
N ASN A 220 3.64 -4.12 12.58
CA ASN A 220 2.96 -3.01 11.90
C ASN A 220 1.98 -3.50 10.81
N LEU A 221 1.90 -4.81 10.57
CA LEU A 221 1.14 -5.39 9.46
C LEU A 221 0.07 -6.37 9.96
N THR A 222 -1.07 -6.41 9.26
CA THR A 222 -2.12 -7.42 9.44
C THR A 222 -1.78 -8.78 8.82
N ASN A 223 -0.57 -8.91 8.25
CA ASN A 223 0.00 -10.14 7.72
C ASN A 223 0.15 -11.19 8.84
N LYS A 224 -0.39 -12.40 8.63
CA LYS A 224 -0.26 -13.50 9.62
C LYS A 224 1.14 -14.14 9.65
N THR A 225 1.95 -13.96 8.61
CA THR A 225 3.26 -14.62 8.42
C THR A 225 4.23 -13.71 7.68
N CYS A 226 5.51 -13.75 8.04
CA CYS A 226 6.58 -13.28 7.15
C CYS A 226 6.57 -14.13 5.87
N GLY A 227 6.87 -13.52 4.73
CA GLY A 227 6.91 -14.25 3.45
C GLY A 227 7.88 -15.44 3.52
N ASN A 228 7.40 -16.64 3.19
CA ASN A 228 8.11 -17.91 3.41
C ASN A 228 9.46 -18.02 2.66
N ASN A 229 9.75 -17.14 1.71
CA ASN A 229 10.92 -17.21 0.84
C ASN A 229 12.15 -16.46 1.36
N LEU A 230 12.07 -15.73 2.48
CA LEU A 230 13.23 -15.10 3.15
C LEU A 230 14.39 -16.09 3.39
N LYS A 231 14.06 -17.32 3.82
CA LYS A 231 15.04 -18.38 4.10
C LYS A 231 15.77 -18.91 2.86
N LYS A 232 15.32 -18.55 1.65
CA LYS A 232 15.95 -18.95 0.38
C LYS A 232 16.95 -17.91 -0.14
N LEU A 233 16.98 -16.71 0.44
CA LEU A 233 17.90 -15.66 0.06
C LEU A 233 19.28 -15.94 0.65
N ASN A 234 20.31 -15.99 -0.20
CA ASN A 234 21.69 -15.97 0.21
C ASN A 234 22.10 -14.54 0.67
N MET A 235 21.47 -14.05 1.73
CA MET A 235 21.70 -12.71 2.28
C MET A 235 21.66 -12.71 3.82
N ASN A 236 22.68 -12.11 4.42
CA ASN A 236 22.69 -11.84 5.86
C ASN A 236 21.75 -10.67 6.23
N THR A 237 21.48 -10.52 7.54
CA THR A 237 20.52 -9.52 8.04
C THR A 237 20.90 -8.08 7.68
N ARG A 238 22.20 -7.73 7.57
CA ARG A 238 22.63 -6.40 7.13
C ARG A 238 22.26 -6.18 5.65
N GLN A 239 22.53 -7.15 4.79
CA GLN A 239 22.20 -7.08 3.36
C GLN A 239 20.68 -6.93 3.16
N ARG A 240 19.87 -7.73 3.86
CA ARG A 240 18.40 -7.64 3.77
C ARG A 240 17.88 -6.29 4.30
N LYS A 241 18.46 -5.75 5.38
CA LYS A 241 18.17 -4.40 5.89
C LYS A 241 18.52 -3.29 4.88
N VAL A 242 19.68 -3.37 4.22
CA VAL A 242 20.08 -2.40 3.17
C VAL A 242 19.13 -2.48 1.97
N LEU A 243 18.91 -3.68 1.42
CA LEU A 243 18.00 -3.89 0.29
C LEU A 243 16.56 -3.44 0.62
N GLY A 244 16.04 -3.83 1.78
CA GLY A 244 14.72 -3.47 2.25
C GLY A 244 14.52 -1.96 2.40
N THR A 245 15.49 -1.27 3.02
CA THR A 245 15.48 0.19 3.14
C THR A 245 15.41 0.86 1.77
N TYR A 246 16.25 0.42 0.83
CA TYR A 246 16.27 0.93 -0.54
C TYR A 246 14.94 0.71 -1.27
N LEU A 247 14.39 -0.50 -1.21
CA LEU A 247 13.11 -0.82 -1.85
C LEU A 247 11.98 0.07 -1.31
N MET A 248 11.87 0.23 0.00
CA MET A 248 10.86 1.11 0.60
C MET A 248 11.02 2.57 0.15
N CYS A 249 12.26 3.03 -0.03
CA CYS A 249 12.55 4.38 -0.53
C CYS A 249 12.15 4.59 -1.98
N GLU A 250 12.48 3.66 -2.87
CA GLU A 250 12.06 3.73 -4.28
C GLU A 250 10.53 3.61 -4.41
N ILE A 251 9.90 2.77 -3.59
CA ILE A 251 8.44 2.63 -3.52
C ILE A 251 7.80 3.93 -3.01
N PHE A 252 8.37 4.59 -1.99
CA PHE A 252 7.87 5.88 -1.50
C PHE A 252 8.03 7.00 -2.53
N LYS A 253 9.17 7.09 -3.22
CA LYS A 253 9.39 8.05 -4.32
C LYS A 253 8.37 7.85 -5.45
N LYS A 254 8.14 6.60 -5.88
CA LYS A 254 7.12 6.26 -6.87
C LYS A 254 5.71 6.62 -6.39
N TYR A 255 5.40 6.40 -5.11
CA TYR A 255 4.12 6.77 -4.50
C TYR A 255 3.92 8.29 -4.58
N GLY A 256 4.87 9.07 -4.07
CA GLY A 256 4.79 10.52 -4.10
C GLY A 256 4.69 11.08 -5.51
N SER A 257 5.47 10.55 -6.46
CA SER A 257 5.34 10.94 -7.88
C SER A 257 3.97 10.63 -8.46
N LYS A 258 3.35 9.49 -8.12
CA LYS A 258 2.02 9.09 -8.60
C LYS A 258 0.90 9.96 -8.03
N PHE A 259 1.05 10.42 -6.78
CA PHE A 259 0.03 11.20 -6.07
C PHE A 259 0.33 12.71 -5.99
N GLY A 260 1.36 13.20 -6.69
CA GLY A 260 1.70 14.62 -6.75
C GLY A 260 2.19 15.18 -5.42
N LEU A 261 3.03 14.44 -4.69
CA LEU A 261 3.53 14.77 -3.35
C LEU A 261 5.03 15.05 -3.35
N THR A 262 5.49 15.99 -2.52
CA THR A 262 6.91 16.17 -2.24
C THR A 262 7.37 15.09 -1.24
N VAL A 263 8.26 14.21 -1.67
CA VAL A 263 8.89 13.15 -0.85
C VAL A 263 10.25 13.54 -0.29
N PHE A 264 10.76 14.69 -0.72
CA PHE A 264 12.09 15.20 -0.44
C PHE A 264 12.06 16.23 0.68
N ALA A 265 13.15 16.32 1.42
CA ALA A 265 13.33 17.37 2.43
C ALA A 265 13.27 18.76 1.77
N GLY A 266 12.45 19.65 2.33
CA GLY A 266 12.48 21.07 1.97
C GLY A 266 13.65 21.77 2.67
N ASN A 267 14.37 22.61 1.91
CA ASN A 267 15.26 23.63 2.49
C ASN A 267 14.45 24.77 3.12
#